data_AF-A0AAD5UYD2-F1
#
_entry.id   AF-A0AAD5UYD2-F1
#
_cell.length_a   1.000
_cell.length_b   1.000
_cell.length_c   1.000
_cell.angle_alpha   90.00
_cell.angle_beta   90.00
_cell.angle_gamma   90.00
#
_symmetry.space_group_name_H-M   'P 1'
#
loop_
_entity.id
_entity.type
_entity.pdbx_description
1 polymer ?
#
loop_
_entity_poly.entity_id
_entity_poly.type
_entity_poly.pdbx_seq_one_letter_code
_entity_poly.pdbx_strand_id
1 'polypeptide(L)'
;MPKASRRRSVGHEQSVRVASRRFAAQDATEHVEVGDEIEKPAIEILESMAEDSASNKQPLKKKEKQAMKHELFMQSTASRLSEINSIASSHDRIGLESTRQPYSKSHERRLKRKAREQVAGGLEEIQAAIAEVAGDEPDTQGEGEDGGSKGKSRPKTNAGMIGEGKSAPLSKQQRKRALQTEKLRIPLILSNPAFASNPFQTIRTHAQNTLVKHQQGE
;
A
#
# COMPACT_ATOMS: atom_id res chain seq x y z
N MET A 1 5.90 26.51 -49.12
CA MET A 1 6.84 26.46 -47.98
C MET A 1 6.38 25.41 -46.97
N PRO A 2 7.21 24.43 -46.59
CA PRO A 2 6.80 23.37 -45.67
C PRO A 2 6.82 23.85 -44.22
N LYS A 3 5.76 23.57 -43.47
CA LYS A 3 5.60 23.98 -42.06
C LYS A 3 6.39 23.03 -41.15
N ALA A 4 7.24 23.59 -40.30
CA ALA A 4 8.08 22.86 -39.36
C ALA A 4 7.25 22.12 -38.30
N SER A 5 7.52 20.82 -38.13
CA SER A 5 6.91 19.98 -37.09
C SER A 5 7.54 20.28 -35.73
N ARG A 6 6.73 20.79 -34.80
CA ARG A 6 7.12 21.14 -33.43
C ARG A 6 7.26 19.87 -32.60
N ARG A 7 8.51 19.45 -32.32
CA ARG A 7 8.80 18.33 -31.40
C ARG A 7 8.35 18.72 -29.98
N ARG A 8 7.49 17.90 -29.38
CA ARG A 8 7.07 18.02 -27.97
C ARG A 8 8.16 17.40 -27.09
N SER A 9 8.87 18.20 -26.31
CA SER A 9 9.68 17.74 -25.18
C SER A 9 8.76 17.39 -24.02
N VAL A 10 8.27 16.15 -23.99
CA VAL A 10 7.56 15.58 -22.83
C VAL A 10 8.51 14.60 -22.15
N GLY A 11 9.33 15.11 -21.25
CA GLY A 11 10.16 14.28 -20.38
C GLY A 11 10.61 15.13 -19.20
N HIS A 12 9.99 14.94 -18.04
CA HIS A 12 10.60 15.38 -16.79
C HIS A 12 11.89 14.58 -16.57
N GLU A 13 12.97 15.28 -16.26
CA GLU A 13 14.22 14.66 -15.85
C GLU A 13 13.99 13.79 -14.61
N GLN A 14 14.54 12.57 -14.62
CA GLN A 14 14.38 11.64 -13.50
C GLN A 14 15.21 12.11 -12.32
N SER A 15 14.58 12.25 -11.16
CA SER A 15 15.25 12.58 -9.90
C SER A 15 16.40 11.61 -9.63
N VAL A 16 17.58 12.13 -9.33
CA VAL A 16 18.80 11.40 -8.98
C VAL A 16 18.48 10.32 -7.93
N ARG A 17 18.61 9.05 -8.33
CA ARG A 17 18.43 7.91 -7.42
C ARG A 17 19.65 7.82 -6.52
N VAL A 18 19.53 8.29 -5.28
CA VAL A 18 20.55 8.07 -4.26
C VAL A 18 20.59 6.57 -3.95
N ALA A 19 21.78 5.96 -4.03
CA ALA A 19 21.97 4.55 -3.73
C ALA A 19 21.44 4.24 -2.31
N SER A 20 20.64 3.18 -2.19
CA SER A 20 20.04 2.75 -0.92
C SER A 20 21.14 2.55 0.12
N ARG A 21 21.16 3.39 1.16
CA ARG A 21 22.03 3.19 2.32
C ARG A 21 21.64 1.87 2.96
N ARG A 22 22.58 0.92 2.96
CA ARG A 22 22.48 -0.30 3.77
C ARG A 22 22.79 0.11 5.21
N PHE A 23 21.80 0.00 6.09
CA PHE A 23 22.02 0.13 7.52
C PHE A 23 22.64 -1.17 8.03
N ALA A 24 23.73 -1.08 8.79
CA ALA A 24 24.53 -2.21 9.27
C ALA A 24 23.87 -3.03 10.40
N ALA A 25 22.56 -2.93 10.59
CA ALA A 25 21.89 -3.36 11.82
C ALA A 25 20.87 -4.50 11.63
N GLN A 26 21.02 -5.34 10.59
CA GLN A 26 20.01 -6.38 10.29
C GLN A 26 20.46 -7.82 10.47
N ASP A 27 21.74 -8.08 10.78
CA ASP A 27 22.20 -9.44 11.06
C ASP A 27 22.55 -9.54 12.56
N ALA A 28 21.94 -10.54 13.22
CA ALA A 28 22.21 -11.09 14.55
C ALA A 28 22.85 -10.15 15.60
N THR A 29 22.06 -9.73 16.58
CA THR A 29 22.61 -9.16 17.82
C THR A 29 23.20 -10.30 18.65
N GLU A 30 24.48 -10.56 18.47
CA GLU A 30 25.25 -11.40 19.40
C GLU A 30 25.24 -10.74 20.78
N HIS A 31 24.91 -11.52 21.80
CA HIS A 31 24.96 -11.07 23.18
C HIS A 31 26.43 -10.95 23.57
N VAL A 32 26.97 -9.73 23.48
CA VAL A 32 28.32 -9.42 23.95
C VAL A 32 28.23 -9.17 25.45
N GLU A 33 28.80 -10.07 26.26
CA GLU A 33 28.98 -9.85 27.69
C GLU A 33 30.01 -8.74 27.89
N VAL A 34 29.51 -7.52 28.11
CA VAL A 34 30.32 -6.32 28.31
C VAL A 34 30.97 -6.38 29.70
N GLY A 35 32.15 -7.00 29.80
CA GLY A 35 32.90 -7.07 31.06
C GLY A 35 34.21 -7.86 31.02
N ASP A 36 34.27 -8.94 30.24
CA ASP A 36 35.38 -9.91 30.31
C ASP A 36 36.66 -9.46 29.58
N GLU A 37 36.57 -8.42 28.75
CA GLU A 37 37.70 -7.92 27.95
C GLU A 37 38.41 -6.70 28.57
N ILE A 38 37.94 -6.21 29.72
CA ILE A 38 38.48 -4.98 30.34
C ILE A 38 39.89 -5.19 30.89
N GLU A 39 40.23 -6.41 31.30
CA GLU A 39 41.54 -6.73 31.89
C GLU A 39 42.60 -7.15 30.86
N LYS A 40 42.21 -7.35 29.60
CA LYS A 40 43.17 -7.77 28.56
C LYS A 40 43.95 -6.56 28.03
N PRO A 41 45.28 -6.63 27.95
CA PRO A 41 46.07 -5.57 27.32
C PRO A 41 45.64 -5.43 25.85
N ALA A 42 45.52 -4.19 25.37
CA ALA A 42 45.00 -3.88 24.03
C ALA A 42 45.70 -4.60 22.86
N ILE A 43 46.93 -5.08 23.08
CA ILE A 43 47.70 -5.86 22.11
C ILE A 43 47.08 -7.25 21.91
N GLU A 44 46.65 -7.93 22.98
CA GLU A 44 45.99 -9.24 22.88
C GLU A 44 44.62 -9.15 22.19
N ILE A 45 43.91 -8.04 22.39
CA ILE A 45 42.61 -7.78 21.71
C ILE A 45 42.82 -7.59 20.20
N LEU A 46 43.90 -6.91 19.81
CA LEU A 46 44.23 -6.75 18.40
C LEU A 46 44.73 -8.05 17.76
N GLU A 47 45.43 -8.89 18.52
CA GLU A 47 45.90 -10.20 18.06
C GLU A 47 44.75 -11.21 17.92
N SER A 48 43.79 -11.27 18.85
CA SER A 48 42.63 -12.15 18.75
C SER A 48 41.76 -11.82 17.53
N MET A 49 41.52 -10.53 17.27
CA MET A 49 40.80 -10.10 16.06
C MET A 49 41.57 -10.43 14.77
N ALA A 50 42.90 -10.42 14.80
CA ALA A 50 43.73 -10.80 13.66
C ALA A 50 43.72 -12.31 13.42
N GLU A 51 43.68 -13.13 14.48
CA GLU A 51 43.62 -14.61 14.40
C GLU A 51 42.26 -15.09 13.86
N ASP A 52 41.15 -14.48 14.30
CA ASP A 52 39.81 -14.75 13.77
C ASP A 52 39.68 -14.37 12.29
N SER A 53 40.42 -13.34 11.87
CA SER A 53 40.48 -12.89 10.47
C SER A 53 41.35 -13.77 9.58
N ALA A 54 42.32 -14.48 10.17
CA ALA A 54 43.38 -15.21 9.46
C ALA A 54 43.04 -16.70 9.26
N SER A 55 42.30 -17.32 10.18
CA SER A 55 41.97 -18.75 10.12
C SER A 55 41.03 -19.14 8.97
N ASN A 56 40.29 -18.18 8.38
CA ASN A 56 39.19 -18.48 7.46
C ASN A 56 39.36 -17.98 6.01
N LYS A 57 40.58 -17.61 5.60
CA LYS A 57 40.87 -17.10 4.24
C LYS A 57 41.81 -18.02 3.47
N GLN A 58 41.56 -19.33 3.51
CA GLN A 58 42.07 -20.21 2.45
C GLN A 58 41.52 -19.67 1.11
N PRO A 59 42.36 -19.35 0.11
CA PRO A 59 41.91 -18.81 -1.16
C PRO A 59 41.22 -19.92 -1.97
N LEU A 60 39.94 -20.16 -1.67
CA LEU A 60 39.14 -21.17 -2.34
C LEU A 60 39.06 -20.88 -3.84
N LYS A 61 39.30 -21.91 -4.64
CA LYS A 61 39.13 -21.82 -6.10
C LYS A 61 37.66 -21.50 -6.40
N LYS A 62 37.40 -20.83 -7.52
CA LYS A 62 36.03 -20.44 -7.91
C LYS A 62 35.05 -21.63 -7.91
N LYS A 63 35.53 -22.82 -8.28
CA LYS A 63 34.76 -24.08 -8.27
C LYS A 63 34.38 -24.52 -6.85
N GLU A 64 35.29 -24.42 -5.90
CA GLU A 64 35.04 -24.74 -4.48
C GLU A 64 34.05 -23.76 -3.86
N LYS A 65 34.20 -22.45 -4.14
CA LYS A 65 33.23 -21.43 -3.68
C LYS A 65 31.83 -21.68 -4.22
N GLN A 66 31.71 -22.14 -5.48
CA GLN A 66 30.43 -22.47 -6.08
C GLN A 66 29.82 -23.72 -5.46
N ALA A 67 30.63 -24.76 -5.20
CA ALA A 67 30.20 -25.97 -4.53
C ALA A 67 29.70 -25.69 -3.11
N MET A 68 30.45 -24.92 -2.31
CA MET A 68 30.05 -24.53 -0.95
C MET A 68 28.75 -23.72 -0.94
N LYS A 69 28.57 -22.80 -1.89
CA LYS A 69 27.29 -22.07 -2.03
C LYS A 69 26.12 -22.99 -2.37
N HIS A 70 26.34 -23.94 -3.27
CA HIS A 70 25.31 -24.89 -3.66
C HIS A 70 24.95 -25.83 -2.51
N GLU A 71 25.94 -26.30 -1.76
CA GLU A 71 25.74 -27.16 -0.58
C GLU A 71 25.01 -26.41 0.54
N LEU A 72 25.41 -25.19 0.88
CA LEU A 72 24.72 -24.35 1.86
C LEU A 72 23.28 -24.05 1.43
N PHE A 73 23.05 -23.84 0.14
CA PHE A 73 21.70 -23.68 -0.40
C PHE A 73 20.86 -24.95 -0.21
N MET A 74 21.42 -26.14 -0.49
CA MET A 74 20.72 -27.41 -0.30
C MET A 74 20.49 -27.75 1.18
N GLN A 75 21.43 -27.43 2.06
CA GLN A 75 21.26 -27.57 3.51
C GLN A 75 20.19 -26.60 4.04
N SER A 76 20.16 -25.36 3.53
CA SER A 76 19.14 -24.37 3.89
C SER A 76 17.75 -24.80 3.41
N THR A 77 17.62 -25.33 2.19
CA THR A 77 16.32 -25.82 1.70
C THR A 77 15.90 -27.09 2.43
N ALA A 78 16.82 -28.01 2.72
CA ALA A 78 16.52 -29.21 3.49
C ALA A 78 16.07 -28.89 4.92
N SER A 79 16.77 -27.97 5.61
CA SER A 79 16.40 -27.52 6.96
C SER A 79 15.04 -26.81 6.96
N ARG A 80 14.76 -25.99 5.95
CA ARG A 80 13.46 -25.34 5.79
C ARG A 80 12.33 -26.34 5.54
N LEU A 81 12.60 -27.42 4.82
CA LEU A 81 11.62 -28.48 4.57
C LEU A 81 11.39 -29.33 5.82
N SER A 82 12.41 -29.58 6.65
CA SER A 82 12.23 -30.29 7.92
C SER A 82 11.44 -29.46 8.94
N GLU A 83 11.65 -28.14 8.99
CA GLU A 83 10.81 -27.21 9.78
C GLU A 83 9.34 -27.22 9.33
N ILE A 84 9.08 -27.26 8.03
CA ILE A 84 7.70 -27.32 7.51
C ILE A 84 7.00 -28.60 7.97
N ASN A 85 7.70 -29.73 8.00
CA ASN A 85 7.12 -31.01 8.41
C ASN A 85 6.90 -31.10 9.94
N SER A 86 7.69 -30.41 10.76
CA SER A 86 7.46 -30.35 12.21
C SER A 86 6.31 -29.41 12.60
N ILE A 87 6.05 -28.38 11.80
CA ILE A 87 4.91 -27.46 12.01
C ILE A 87 3.58 -28.12 11.61
N ALA A 88 3.58 -29.03 10.63
CA ALA A 88 2.38 -29.75 10.21
C ALA A 88 1.83 -30.72 11.27
N SER A 89 2.65 -31.19 12.21
CA SER A 89 2.21 -32.09 13.30
C SER A 89 1.72 -31.36 14.56
N SER A 90 1.88 -30.03 14.63
CA SER A 90 1.46 -29.19 15.77
C SER A 90 0.25 -28.33 15.40
N HIS A 91 -0.79 -28.97 14.87
CA HIS A 91 -2.01 -28.31 14.42
C HIS A 91 -3.04 -28.12 15.54
N ASP A 92 -2.68 -27.38 16.60
CA ASP A 92 -3.66 -26.75 17.47
C ASP A 92 -3.05 -25.57 18.25
N ARG A 93 -3.52 -24.36 17.91
CA ARG A 93 -3.58 -23.12 18.75
C ARG A 93 -2.75 -21.88 18.42
N ILE A 94 -1.82 -21.83 17.47
CA ILE A 94 -1.10 -20.56 17.18
C ILE A 94 -0.97 -20.29 15.69
N GLY A 95 -1.77 -19.35 15.18
CA GLY A 95 -1.36 -18.51 14.05
C GLY A 95 -1.72 -19.01 12.65
N LEU A 96 -3.01 -19.12 12.35
CA LEU A 96 -3.54 -19.19 10.97
C LEU A 96 -3.18 -17.96 10.10
N GLU A 97 -2.51 -16.95 10.67
CA GLU A 97 -2.05 -15.74 10.01
C GLU A 97 -0.58 -15.79 9.58
N SER A 98 0.24 -16.70 10.13
CA SER A 98 1.68 -16.77 9.88
C SER A 98 2.06 -17.62 8.66
N THR A 99 1.18 -18.53 8.23
CA THR A 99 1.38 -19.37 7.02
C THR A 99 1.06 -18.64 5.72
N ARG A 100 0.68 -17.36 5.80
CA ARG A 100 0.27 -16.54 4.65
C ARG A 100 1.40 -15.90 3.86
N GLN A 101 2.68 -16.28 3.96
CA GLN A 101 3.64 -15.81 2.96
C GLN A 101 4.77 -16.82 2.64
N PRO A 102 4.82 -17.27 1.38
CA PRO A 102 6.06 -17.29 0.60
C PRO A 102 6.01 -16.29 -0.57
N TYR A 103 5.19 -15.25 -0.45
CA TYR A 103 5.03 -14.25 -1.51
C TYR A 103 5.13 -12.87 -0.91
N SER A 104 5.77 -11.94 -1.60
CA SER A 104 5.92 -10.56 -1.12
C SER A 104 4.55 -9.86 -0.99
N LYS A 105 4.45 -8.84 -0.13
CA LYS A 105 3.27 -7.95 -0.01
C LYS A 105 2.75 -7.44 -1.37
N SER A 106 3.64 -7.30 -2.36
CA SER A 106 3.29 -6.94 -3.74
C SER A 106 2.53 -8.05 -4.46
N HIS A 107 2.99 -9.29 -4.35
CA HIS A 107 2.32 -10.45 -4.93
C HIS A 107 0.96 -10.70 -4.26
N GLU A 108 0.85 -10.54 -2.94
CA GLU A 108 -0.44 -10.64 -2.25
C GLU A 108 -1.44 -9.55 -2.70
N ARG A 109 -0.98 -8.30 -2.90
CA ARG A 109 -1.80 -7.25 -3.50
C ARG A 109 -2.23 -7.63 -4.92
N ARG A 110 -1.36 -8.27 -5.69
CA ARG A 110 -1.64 -8.71 -7.06
C ARG A 110 -2.67 -9.83 -7.09
N LEU A 111 -2.58 -10.81 -6.20
CA LEU A 111 -3.59 -11.86 -6.00
C LEU A 111 -4.93 -11.27 -5.57
N LYS A 112 -4.95 -10.37 -4.57
CA LYS A 112 -6.18 -9.68 -4.13
C LYS A 112 -6.80 -8.83 -5.24
N ARG A 113 -5.99 -8.23 -6.10
CA ARG A 113 -6.49 -7.48 -7.26
C ARG A 113 -7.08 -8.40 -8.32
N LYS A 114 -6.37 -9.48 -8.69
CA LYS A 114 -6.88 -10.51 -9.63
C LYS A 114 -8.17 -11.15 -9.13
N ALA A 115 -8.22 -11.54 -7.86
CA ALA A 115 -9.42 -12.12 -7.26
C ALA A 115 -10.60 -11.13 -7.28
N ARG A 116 -10.36 -9.84 -7.02
CA ARG A 116 -11.40 -8.81 -7.14
C ARG A 116 -11.85 -8.58 -8.58
N GLU A 117 -10.93 -8.64 -9.54
CA GLU A 117 -11.23 -8.53 -10.97
C GLU A 117 -12.04 -9.75 -11.46
N GLN A 118 -11.74 -10.96 -10.97
CA GLN A 118 -12.53 -12.16 -11.23
C GLN A 118 -13.94 -12.09 -10.61
N VAL A 119 -14.09 -11.59 -9.38
CA VAL A 119 -15.42 -11.46 -8.75
C VAL A 119 -16.24 -10.31 -9.34
N ALA A 120 -15.61 -9.21 -9.76
CA ALA A 120 -16.30 -8.04 -10.29
C ALA A 120 -16.50 -8.05 -11.82
N GLY A 121 -15.86 -8.96 -12.56
CA GLY A 121 -15.94 -9.03 -14.02
C GLY A 121 -15.66 -10.40 -14.64
N GLY A 122 -15.54 -11.46 -13.84
CA GLY A 122 -15.31 -12.84 -14.30
C GLY A 122 -16.52 -13.77 -14.08
N LEU A 123 -17.69 -13.21 -13.77
CA LEU A 123 -18.94 -13.99 -13.72
C LEU A 123 -19.48 -14.32 -15.12
N GLU A 124 -18.91 -13.80 -16.20
CA GLU A 124 -19.35 -14.11 -17.58
C GLU A 124 -19.17 -15.59 -17.93
N GLU A 125 -18.10 -16.25 -17.48
CA GLU A 125 -17.88 -17.68 -17.72
C GLU A 125 -18.88 -18.55 -16.93
N ILE A 126 -19.22 -18.13 -15.71
CA ILE A 126 -20.24 -18.80 -14.88
C ILE A 126 -21.63 -18.52 -15.44
N GLN A 127 -21.91 -17.31 -15.92
CA GLN A 127 -23.17 -16.96 -16.58
C GLN A 127 -23.33 -17.69 -17.92
N ALA A 128 -22.25 -17.90 -18.67
CA ALA A 128 -22.26 -18.70 -19.90
C ALA A 128 -22.52 -20.19 -19.60
N ALA A 129 -21.84 -20.75 -18.59
CA ALA A 129 -22.08 -22.13 -18.16
C ALA A 129 -23.50 -22.33 -17.57
N ILE A 130 -24.01 -21.34 -16.83
CA ILE A 130 -25.40 -21.35 -16.34
C ILE A 130 -26.38 -21.21 -17.51
N ALA A 131 -26.11 -20.37 -18.51
CA ALA A 131 -26.98 -20.24 -19.69
C ALA A 131 -26.99 -21.50 -20.57
N GLU A 132 -25.87 -22.22 -20.64
CA GLU A 132 -25.79 -23.51 -21.33
C GLU A 132 -26.55 -24.62 -20.59
N VAL A 133 -26.60 -24.57 -19.26
CA VAL A 133 -27.34 -25.52 -18.41
C VAL A 133 -28.82 -25.11 -18.23
N ALA A 134 -29.14 -23.82 -18.26
CA ALA A 134 -30.48 -23.25 -18.08
C ALA A 134 -31.26 -23.08 -19.39
N GLY A 135 -30.84 -23.76 -20.46
CA GLY A 135 -31.56 -23.83 -21.73
C GLY A 135 -32.86 -24.65 -21.70
N ASP A 136 -33.37 -24.99 -20.53
CA ASP A 136 -34.68 -25.62 -20.34
C ASP A 136 -35.33 -25.07 -19.05
N GLU A 137 -36.58 -24.59 -19.17
CA GLU A 137 -37.50 -24.04 -18.17
C GLU A 137 -37.56 -22.49 -17.96
N PRO A 138 -38.77 -21.87 -18.06
CA PRO A 138 -38.96 -20.43 -17.87
C PRO A 138 -39.43 -20.00 -16.47
N ASP A 139 -39.08 -18.75 -16.15
CA ASP A 139 -39.67 -17.79 -15.21
C ASP A 139 -39.88 -18.16 -13.72
N THR A 140 -39.21 -17.40 -12.85
CA THR A 140 -39.84 -16.94 -11.59
C THR A 140 -39.24 -15.62 -11.11
N GLN A 141 -40.13 -14.62 -10.96
CA GLN A 141 -39.87 -13.33 -10.33
C GLN A 141 -39.53 -13.48 -8.83
N GLY A 142 -38.73 -12.57 -8.29
CA GLY A 142 -38.54 -12.42 -6.84
C GLY A 142 -37.61 -11.27 -6.47
N GLU A 143 -38.19 -10.17 -6.01
CA GLU A 143 -37.53 -9.01 -5.38
C GLU A 143 -36.74 -9.41 -4.12
N GLY A 144 -35.68 -8.66 -3.77
CA GLY A 144 -35.17 -8.70 -2.40
C GLY A 144 -33.74 -8.21 -2.16
N GLU A 145 -33.65 -7.08 -1.47
CA GLU A 145 -32.59 -6.67 -0.53
C GLU A 145 -31.40 -5.81 -1.00
N ASP A 146 -31.65 -4.52 -0.75
CA ASP A 146 -30.78 -3.37 -0.60
C ASP A 146 -29.42 -3.69 0.06
N GLY A 147 -28.36 -3.39 -0.69
CA GLY A 147 -26.98 -3.58 -0.28
C GLY A 147 -26.61 -2.67 0.89
N GLY A 148 -26.35 -3.30 2.03
CA GLY A 148 -25.85 -2.68 3.27
C GLY A 148 -24.74 -1.64 3.03
N SER A 149 -25.12 -0.37 3.06
CA SER A 149 -24.20 0.74 3.10
C SER A 149 -23.60 0.84 4.51
N LYS A 150 -22.48 0.14 4.75
CA LYS A 150 -21.63 0.38 5.92
C LYS A 150 -21.06 1.81 5.82
N GLY A 151 -21.82 2.76 6.36
CA GLY A 151 -21.41 4.13 6.58
C GLY A 151 -20.18 4.18 7.47
N LYS A 152 -19.01 4.46 6.87
CA LYS A 152 -17.85 4.90 7.63
C LYS A 152 -18.19 6.25 8.25
N SER A 153 -18.51 6.25 9.55
CA SER A 153 -18.66 7.45 10.35
C SER A 153 -17.39 8.30 10.19
N ARG A 154 -17.55 9.50 9.64
CA ARG A 154 -16.49 10.49 9.65
C ARG A 154 -16.33 10.97 11.10
N PRO A 155 -15.12 11.06 11.65
CA PRO A 155 -14.92 11.65 12.97
C PRO A 155 -15.40 13.11 12.91
N LYS A 156 -16.34 13.46 13.79
CA LYS A 156 -16.76 14.84 14.01
C LYS A 156 -15.55 15.56 14.60
N THR A 157 -14.99 16.52 13.87
CA THR A 157 -13.95 17.39 14.42
C THR A 157 -14.62 18.31 15.44
N ASN A 158 -14.04 18.38 16.64
CA ASN A 158 -14.55 19.24 17.71
C ASN A 158 -14.47 20.70 17.25
N ALA A 159 -15.62 21.37 17.20
CA ALA A 159 -15.68 22.80 16.91
C ALA A 159 -14.98 23.54 18.07
N GLY A 160 -13.85 24.20 17.77
CA GLY A 160 -13.11 25.00 18.76
C GLY A 160 -11.58 24.87 18.72
N MET A 161 -11.02 23.84 18.09
CA MET A 161 -9.56 23.74 17.88
C MET A 161 -9.12 24.50 16.63
N ILE A 162 -8.66 25.73 16.82
CA ILE A 162 -7.96 26.50 15.79
C ILE A 162 -6.57 25.89 15.62
N GLY A 163 -6.36 25.16 14.52
CA GLY A 163 -5.05 24.58 14.18
C GLY A 163 -5.12 23.22 13.48
N GLU A 164 -6.20 22.46 13.67
CA GLU A 164 -6.42 21.17 13.00
C GLU A 164 -7.33 21.31 11.77
N GLY A 165 -7.14 22.36 10.98
CA GLY A 165 -7.83 22.51 9.72
C GLY A 165 -7.34 21.46 8.72
N LYS A 166 -8.18 20.50 8.31
CA LYS A 166 -8.10 19.64 7.10
C LYS A 166 -6.69 19.51 6.49
N SER A 167 -5.69 19.13 7.27
CA SER A 167 -4.29 19.12 6.81
C SER A 167 -4.03 17.95 5.87
N ALA A 168 -4.86 16.90 5.96
CA ALA A 168 -4.85 15.80 5.02
C ALA A 168 -5.52 16.22 3.69
N PRO A 169 -4.78 16.24 2.56
CA PRO A 169 -5.37 16.55 1.27
C PRO A 169 -6.46 15.52 0.95
N LEU A 170 -7.57 16.00 0.38
CA LEU A 170 -8.69 15.15 -0.03
C LEU A 170 -8.19 13.95 -0.85
N SER A 171 -8.77 12.78 -0.57
CA SER A 171 -8.43 11.56 -1.31
C SER A 171 -8.71 11.76 -2.80
N LYS A 172 -8.01 11.03 -3.68
CA LYS A 172 -8.21 11.16 -5.14
C LYS A 172 -9.68 10.97 -5.55
N GLN A 173 -10.38 10.06 -4.89
CA GLN A 173 -11.80 9.82 -5.13
C GLN A 173 -12.68 10.96 -4.64
N GLN A 174 -12.38 11.53 -3.46
CA GLN A 174 -13.10 12.71 -2.95
C GLN A 174 -12.90 13.92 -3.85
N ARG A 175 -11.68 14.15 -4.36
CA ARG A 175 -11.40 15.20 -5.34
C ARG A 175 -12.19 15.01 -6.63
N LYS A 176 -12.25 13.78 -7.17
CA LYS A 176 -13.07 13.49 -8.35
C LYS A 176 -14.55 13.80 -8.13
N ARG A 177 -15.10 13.38 -6.98
CA ARG A 177 -16.50 13.68 -6.62
C ARG A 177 -16.73 15.19 -6.48
N ALA A 178 -15.84 15.91 -5.79
CA ALA A 178 -15.91 17.36 -5.68
C ALA A 178 -15.84 18.06 -7.05
N LEU A 179 -14.99 17.59 -7.95
CA LEU A 179 -14.94 18.12 -9.32
C LEU A 179 -16.22 17.84 -10.11
N GLN A 180 -16.84 16.68 -9.95
CA GLN A 180 -18.12 16.38 -10.59
C GLN A 180 -19.25 17.27 -10.07
N THR A 181 -19.30 17.51 -8.75
CA THR A 181 -20.30 18.41 -8.16
C THR A 181 -20.10 19.84 -8.63
N GLU A 182 -18.85 20.32 -8.69
CA GLU A 182 -18.57 21.68 -9.19
C GLU A 182 -18.89 21.82 -10.69
N LYS A 183 -18.63 20.79 -11.51
CA LYS A 183 -19.03 20.78 -12.92
C LYS A 183 -20.53 21.01 -13.12
N LEU A 184 -21.37 20.42 -12.26
CA LEU A 184 -22.81 20.62 -12.31
C LEU A 184 -23.22 21.97 -11.72
N ARG A 185 -22.53 22.42 -10.66
CA ARG A 185 -22.85 23.65 -9.93
C ARG A 185 -22.54 24.92 -10.73
N ILE A 186 -21.39 24.98 -11.42
CA ILE A 186 -20.94 26.21 -12.10
C ILE A 186 -21.97 26.73 -13.11
N PRO A 187 -22.54 25.89 -14.02
CA PRO A 187 -23.59 26.33 -14.93
C PRO A 187 -24.82 26.91 -14.22
N LEU A 188 -25.23 26.31 -13.09
CA LEU A 188 -26.37 26.80 -12.29
C LEU A 188 -26.10 28.16 -11.64
N ILE A 189 -24.85 28.44 -11.27
CA ILE A 189 -24.45 29.76 -10.76
C ILE A 189 -24.48 30.78 -11.90
N LEU A 190 -23.91 30.41 -13.06
CA LEU A 190 -23.81 31.30 -14.21
C LEU A 190 -25.16 31.59 -14.87
N SER A 191 -26.14 30.69 -14.77
CA SER A 191 -27.50 30.91 -15.27
C SER A 191 -28.31 31.86 -14.39
N ASN A 192 -27.85 32.21 -13.19
CA ASN A 192 -28.56 33.13 -12.31
C ASN A 192 -28.34 34.59 -12.77
N PRO A 193 -29.39 35.34 -13.16
CA PRO A 193 -29.24 36.69 -13.67
C PRO A 193 -28.71 37.67 -12.62
N ALA A 194 -29.01 37.45 -11.34
CA ALA A 194 -28.47 38.29 -10.25
C ALA A 194 -26.96 38.10 -10.07
N PHE A 195 -26.47 36.89 -10.32
CA PHE A 195 -25.03 36.60 -10.28
C PHE A 195 -24.30 37.24 -11.48
N ALA A 196 -24.92 37.22 -12.67
CA ALA A 196 -24.38 37.84 -13.87
C ALA A 196 -24.30 39.37 -13.79
N SER A 197 -25.26 40.02 -13.13
CA SER A 197 -25.27 41.49 -12.97
C SER A 197 -24.30 41.96 -11.89
N ASN A 198 -24.29 41.34 -10.70
CA ASN A 198 -23.35 41.67 -9.63
C ASN A 198 -23.02 40.44 -8.77
N PRO A 199 -21.89 39.75 -9.02
CA PRO A 199 -21.53 38.54 -8.30
C PRO A 199 -21.21 38.81 -6.83
N PHE A 200 -20.55 39.94 -6.52
CA PHE A 200 -20.15 40.28 -5.15
C PHE A 200 -21.36 40.61 -4.26
N GLN A 201 -22.34 41.34 -4.80
CA GLN A 201 -23.59 41.63 -4.08
C GLN A 201 -24.38 40.35 -3.82
N THR A 202 -24.47 39.45 -4.80
CA THR A 202 -25.12 38.14 -4.66
C THR A 202 -24.45 37.26 -3.61
N ILE A 203 -23.11 37.26 -3.55
CA ILE A 203 -22.37 36.55 -2.51
C ILE A 203 -22.64 37.17 -1.13
N ARG A 204 -22.66 38.51 -1.03
CA ARG A 204 -22.94 39.21 0.23
C ARG A 204 -24.34 38.88 0.77
N THR A 205 -25.36 38.93 -0.08
CA THR A 205 -26.74 38.61 0.33
C THR A 205 -26.89 37.13 0.69
N HIS A 206 -26.27 36.22 -0.08
CA HIS A 206 -26.28 34.80 0.25
C HIS A 206 -25.63 34.52 1.60
N ALA A 207 -24.47 35.11 1.88
CA ALA A 207 -23.77 34.99 3.14
C ALA A 207 -24.59 35.56 4.30
N GLN A 208 -25.21 36.73 4.14
CA GLN A 208 -26.13 37.30 5.15
C GLN A 208 -27.28 36.33 5.45
N ASN A 209 -27.92 35.77 4.42
CA ASN A 209 -29.04 34.84 4.58
C ASN A 209 -28.66 33.48 5.18
N THR A 210 -27.40 33.06 5.06
CA THR A 210 -26.90 31.78 5.62
C THR A 210 -26.32 31.95 7.01
N LEU A 211 -25.56 33.02 7.27
CA LEU A 211 -24.93 33.29 8.57
C LEU A 211 -25.96 33.67 9.65
N VAL A 212 -27.02 34.41 9.30
CA VAL A 212 -28.09 34.77 10.26
C VAL A 212 -28.78 33.52 10.84
N LYS A 213 -28.88 32.44 10.07
CA LYS A 213 -29.46 31.16 10.53
C LYS A 213 -28.58 30.41 11.53
N HIS A 214 -27.29 30.71 11.57
CA HIS A 214 -26.36 30.10 12.53
C HIS A 214 -26.26 30.89 13.85
N GLN A 215 -26.74 32.14 13.89
CA GLN A 215 -26.73 32.96 15.13
C GLN A 215 -27.95 32.75 16.02
N GLN A 216 -29.07 32.23 15.49
CA GLN A 216 -30.30 32.01 16.29
C GLN A 216 -30.31 30.66 17.04
N GLY A 217 -29.21 29.91 17.01
CA GLY A 217 -29.09 28.58 17.61
C GLY A 217 -28.09 28.47 18.76
N GLU A 218 -27.64 29.61 19.32
CA GLU A 218 -26.96 29.67 20.62
C GLU A 218 -27.93 30.06 21.74
#